data_AF-A0A2X1UQ16-F1
#
_entry.id   AF-A0A2X1UQ16-F1
#
_cell.length_a   1.000
_cell.length_b   1.000
_cell.length_c   1.000
_cell.angle_alpha   90.00
_cell.angle_beta   90.00
_cell.angle_gamma   90.00
#
_symmetry.space_group_name_H-M   'P 1'
#
loop_
_entity.id
_entity.type
_entity.pdbx_description
1 polymer ?
#
loop_
_entity_poly.entity_id
_entity_poly.type
_entity_poly.pdbx_seq_one_letter_code
_entity_poly.pdbx_strand_id
1 'polypeptide(L)'
;MGNHYLLLITEDNPFEEALYIYYVDHHLKIIDSLELSAIYAQGMLRNLLIAAPDKIRFAFFDNNERWLLTILPKASYSISNDNYPIKRKASLFHKKYLKLQKIS
;
A
#
# COMPACT_ATOMS: atom_id res chain seq x y z
N MET A 1 2.42 23.11 1.95
CA MET A 1 3.29 21.93 2.11
C MET A 1 2.46 20.85 2.78
N GLY A 2 2.41 19.66 2.18
CA GLY A 2 1.41 18.64 2.48
C GLY A 2 1.66 17.99 3.84
N ASN A 3 0.74 18.21 4.77
CA ASN A 3 0.80 17.75 6.14
C ASN A 3 0.23 16.32 6.26
N HIS A 4 0.67 15.41 5.38
CA HIS A 4 0.19 14.03 5.35
C HIS A 4 1.36 13.06 5.51
N TYR A 5 1.09 11.88 6.07
CA TYR A 5 2.08 10.84 6.28
C TYR A 5 1.67 9.56 5.57
N LEU A 6 2.68 8.81 5.15
CA LEU A 6 2.52 7.47 4.64
C LEU A 6 3.20 6.49 5.61
N LEU A 7 2.44 5.53 6.10
CA LEU A 7 2.91 4.51 7.04
C LEU A 7 2.93 3.16 6.33
N LEU A 8 4.04 2.45 6.41
CA LEU A 8 4.21 1.07 5.96
C LEU A 8 4.51 0.23 7.21
N ILE A 9 3.62 -0.70 7.54
CA ILE A 9 3.68 -1.47 8.78
C ILE A 9 3.67 -2.96 8.43
N THR A 10 4.61 -3.70 9.01
CA THR A 10 4.69 -5.16 8.97
C THR A 10 4.39 -5.73 10.35
N GLU A 11 3.91 -6.96 10.41
CA GLU A 11 3.56 -7.69 11.63
C GLU A 11 4.76 -8.36 12.32
N ASP A 12 5.92 -8.42 11.65
CA ASP A 12 7.13 -9.12 12.13
C ASP A 12 6.84 -10.61 12.40
N ASN A 13 6.05 -11.22 11.52
CA ASN A 13 5.62 -12.61 11.60
C ASN A 13 6.34 -13.45 10.53
N PRO A 14 7.13 -14.47 10.93
CA PRO A 14 7.91 -15.27 10.00
C PRO A 14 7.11 -16.24 9.12
N PHE A 15 5.81 -16.45 9.37
CA PHE A 15 4.99 -17.45 8.67
C PHE A 15 4.08 -16.84 7.60
N GLU A 16 3.19 -15.94 8.03
CA GLU A 16 2.30 -15.17 7.15
C GLU A 16 2.46 -13.71 7.52
N GLU A 17 2.85 -12.90 6.54
CA GLU A 17 3.18 -11.51 6.77
C GLU A 17 2.31 -10.61 5.88
N ALA A 18 1.85 -9.51 6.46
CA ALA A 18 1.01 -8.53 5.79
C ALA A 18 1.70 -7.17 5.82
N LEU A 19 1.71 -6.49 4.67
CA LEU A 19 2.13 -5.09 4.60
C LEU A 19 0.89 -4.22 4.62
N TYR A 20 0.70 -3.50 5.73
CA TYR A 20 -0.33 -2.49 5.85
C TYR A 20 0.21 -1.13 5.41
N ILE A 21 -0.51 -0.49 4.50
CA ILE A 21 -0.15 0.82 3.97
C ILE A 21 -1.27 1.80 4.33
N TYR A 22 -0.93 2.82 5.13
CA TYR A 22 -1.85 3.87 5.54
C TYR A 22 -1.41 5.23 5.01
N TYR A 23 -2.34 5.96 4.43
CA TYR A 23 -2.20 7.37 4.13
C TYR A 23 -3.02 8.18 5.13
N VAL A 24 -2.36 9.00 5.93
CA VAL A 24 -2.97 9.72 7.05
C VAL A 24 -2.75 11.21 6.93
N ASP A 25 -3.68 12.00 7.45
CA ASP A 25 -3.48 13.45 7.58
C ASP A 25 -2.65 13.82 8.83
N HIS A 26 -2.44 15.10 9.05
CA HIS A 26 -1.67 15.63 10.19
C HIS A 26 -2.36 15.43 11.55
N HIS A 27 -3.64 15.09 11.55
CA HIS A 27 -4.37 14.69 12.74
C HIS A 27 -4.37 13.16 12.92
N LEU A 28 -3.55 12.45 12.16
CA LEU A 28 -3.45 10.98 12.13
C LEU A 28 -4.75 10.29 11.72
N LYS A 29 -5.65 10.99 11.03
CA LYS A 29 -6.85 10.39 10.46
C LYS A 29 -6.48 9.61 9.21
N ILE A 30 -6.89 8.35 9.14
CA ILE A 30 -6.74 7.51 7.95
C ILE A 30 -7.59 8.10 6.82
N ILE A 31 -6.92 8.56 5.76
CA ILE A 31 -7.51 9.07 4.53
C ILE A 31 -7.74 7.92 3.54
N ASP A 32 -6.77 7.01 3.45
CA ASP A 32 -6.83 5.81 2.63
C ASP A 32 -5.95 4.70 3.22
N SER A 33 -6.29 3.45 2.96
CA SER A 33 -5.53 2.29 3.43
C SER A 33 -5.68 1.07 2.53
N LEU A 34 -4.61 0.31 2.37
CA LEU A 34 -4.62 -1.00 1.74
C LEU A 34 -3.72 -1.98 2.49
N GLU A 35 -3.95 -3.25 2.25
CA GLU A 35 -3.15 -4.36 2.75
C GLU A 35 -2.61 -5.13 1.56
N LEU A 36 -1.33 -5.50 1.61
CA LEU A 36 -0.71 -6.44 0.68
C LEU A 36 -0.37 -7.71 1.46
N SER A 37 -1.12 -8.78 1.20
CA SER A 37 -0.94 -10.06 1.90
C SER A 37 -1.41 -11.23 1.06
N ALA A 38 -0.81 -12.39 1.30
CA ALA A 38 -1.11 -13.62 0.60
C ALA A 38 -1.11 -14.78 1.60
N ILE A 39 -2.05 -15.73 1.43
CA ILE A 39 -2.15 -16.89 2.32
C ILE A 39 -0.90 -17.74 2.14
N TYR A 40 -0.31 -18.21 3.23
CA TYR A 40 0.95 -18.97 3.25
C TYR A 40 2.14 -18.25 2.61
N ALA A 41 2.08 -16.92 2.50
CA ALA A 41 3.18 -16.12 1.97
C ALA A 41 3.91 -15.39 3.10
N GLN A 42 5.22 -15.61 3.15
CA GLN A 42 6.12 -14.76 3.90
C GLN A 42 6.29 -13.43 3.17
N GLY A 43 6.65 -12.40 3.93
CA GLY A 43 6.87 -11.07 3.41
C GLY A 43 7.97 -10.38 4.18
N MET A 44 8.68 -9.48 3.52
CA MET A 44 9.59 -8.56 4.20
C MET A 44 9.74 -7.34 3.31
N LEU A 45 9.52 -6.16 3.89
CA LEU A 45 9.69 -4.91 3.17
C LEU A 45 11.16 -4.71 2.83
N ARG A 46 11.49 -4.72 1.55
CA ARG A 46 12.87 -4.62 1.03
C ARG A 46 12.96 -3.59 -0.08
N ASN A 47 14.18 -3.10 -0.32
CA ASN A 47 14.49 -2.24 -1.48
C ASN A 47 13.58 -1.01 -1.60
N LEU A 48 13.15 -0.44 -0.46
CA LEU A 48 12.28 0.72 -0.43
C LEU A 48 13.01 1.94 -1.01
N LEU A 49 12.43 2.50 -2.06
CA LEU A 49 13.00 3.61 -2.82
C LEU A 49 11.92 4.61 -3.18
N ILE A 50 12.17 5.88 -2.91
CA ILE A 50 11.36 6.99 -3.45
C ILE A 50 11.75 7.17 -4.92
N ALA A 51 10.93 6.64 -5.82
CA ALA A 51 11.19 6.67 -7.27
C ALA A 51 10.78 8.02 -7.90
N ALA A 52 9.81 8.71 -7.31
CA ALA A 52 9.38 10.07 -7.63
C ALA A 52 8.69 10.68 -6.39
N PRO A 53 8.39 11.99 -6.36
CA PRO A 53 7.73 12.62 -5.20
C PRO A 53 6.43 11.97 -4.74
N ASP A 54 5.70 11.30 -5.65
CA ASP A 54 4.43 10.63 -5.42
C ASP A 54 4.54 9.09 -5.53
N LYS A 55 5.75 8.54 -5.71
CA LYS A 55 5.95 7.13 -6.07
C LYS A 55 7.02 6.46 -5.23
N ILE A 56 6.65 5.33 -4.63
CA ILE A 56 7.55 4.49 -3.86
C ILE A 56 7.60 3.10 -4.49
N ARG A 57 8.81 2.59 -4.68
CA ARG A 57 9.06 1.23 -5.15
C ARG A 57 9.61 0.39 -4.00
N PHE A 58 9.18 -0.86 -3.91
CA PHE A 58 9.70 -1.82 -2.93
C PHE A 58 9.49 -3.26 -3.41
N ALA A 59 10.09 -4.21 -2.69
CA ALA A 59 9.82 -5.64 -2.79
C ALA A 59 9.19 -6.12 -1.47
N PHE A 60 8.35 -7.16 -1.54
CA PHE A 60 7.68 -7.70 -0.35
C PHE A 60 7.67 -9.23 -0.28
N PHE A 61 6.96 -9.92 -1.18
CA PHE A 61 6.90 -11.39 -1.17
C PHE A 61 8.18 -12.06 -1.71
N ASP A 62 8.76 -11.52 -2.78
CA ASP A 62 10.01 -12.00 -3.39
C ASP A 62 10.90 -10.81 -3.73
N ASN A 63 12.23 -11.00 -3.69
CA ASN A 63 13.21 -9.96 -4.03
C ASN A 63 13.14 -9.50 -5.50
N ASN A 64 12.74 -10.40 -6.39
CA ASN A 64 12.60 -10.13 -7.83
C ASN A 64 11.24 -9.53 -8.16
N GLU A 65 10.28 -9.60 -7.24
CA GLU A 65 8.99 -8.96 -7.37
C GLU A 65 9.06 -7.49 -6.96
N ARG A 66 8.61 -6.60 -7.84
CA ARG A 66 8.61 -5.16 -7.57
C ARG A 66 7.20 -4.61 -7.54
N TRP A 67 6.91 -3.88 -6.47
CA TRP A 67 5.70 -3.14 -6.26
C TRP A 67 5.95 -1.65 -6.46
N LEU A 68 4.97 -0.96 -7.06
CA LEU A 68 4.93 0.49 -7.19
C LEU A 68 3.69 1.02 -6.49
N LEU A 69 3.91 1.74 -5.39
CA LEU A 69 2.90 2.53 -4.71
C LEU A 69 2.91 3.95 -5.28
N THR A 70 1.75 4.43 -5.71
CA THR A 70 1.54 5.79 -6.20
C THR A 70 0.52 6.50 -5.32
N ILE A 71 0.85 7.70 -4.87
CA ILE A 71 -0.05 8.61 -4.16
C ILE A 71 -0.72 9.52 -5.18
N LEU A 72 -2.02 9.35 -5.39
CA LEU A 72 -2.79 10.12 -6.34
C LEU A 72 -3.00 11.55 -5.83
N PRO A 73 -2.86 12.58 -6.69
CA PRO A 73 -3.06 13.97 -6.30
C PRO A 73 -4.54 14.30 -6.01
N LYS A 74 -5.46 13.45 -6.48
CA LYS A 74 -6.91 13.54 -6.23
C LYS A 74 -7.46 12.16 -5.96
N ALA A 75 -8.48 12.09 -5.11
CA ALA A 75 -9.19 10.85 -4.83
C ALA A 75 -9.76 10.26 -6.13
N SER A 76 -9.53 8.96 -6.32
CA SER A 76 -10.27 8.14 -7.27
C SER A 76 -11.45 7.48 -6.56
N TYR A 77 -12.55 7.30 -7.30
CA TYR A 77 -13.71 6.53 -6.86
C TYR A 77 -13.82 5.34 -7.81
N SER A 78 -13.51 4.15 -7.33
CA SER A 78 -13.77 2.93 -8.09
C SER A 78 -14.44 1.88 -7.22
N ILE A 79 -15.44 1.23 -7.82
CA ILE A 79 -16.09 0.02 -7.30
C ILE A 79 -15.21 -1.21 -7.58
N SER A 80 -14.13 -1.07 -8.36
CA SER A 80 -13.22 -2.19 -8.61
C SER A 80 -12.63 -2.68 -7.30
N ASN A 81 -12.82 -3.98 -7.03
CA ASN A 81 -12.01 -4.68 -6.06
C ASN A 81 -10.56 -4.61 -6.54
N ASP A 82 -9.64 -4.25 -5.64
CA ASP A 82 -8.25 -4.53 -5.93
C ASP A 82 -8.10 -6.05 -6.02
N ASN A 83 -7.33 -6.50 -7.01
CA ASN A 83 -7.10 -7.92 -7.19
C ASN A 83 -6.15 -8.42 -6.11
N TYR A 84 -6.36 -9.65 -5.66
CA TYR A 84 -5.39 -10.37 -4.86
C TYR A 84 -3.99 -10.24 -5.48
N PRO A 85 -2.93 -9.98 -4.70
CA PRO A 85 -2.86 -10.00 -3.22
C PRO A 85 -3.16 -8.67 -2.51
N ILE A 86 -3.77 -7.70 -3.20
CA ILE A 86 -4.13 -6.41 -2.59
C ILE A 86 -5.52 -6.50 -1.99
N LYS A 87 -5.67 -6.16 -0.72
CA LYS A 87 -6.95 -6.12 0.00
C LYS A 87 -7.25 -4.70 0.47
N ARG A 88 -8.54 -4.38 0.50
CA ARG A 88 -9.07 -3.14 1.06
C ARG A 88 -10.34 -3.40 1.82
N LYS A 89 -10.59 -2.58 2.85
CA LYS A 89 -11.89 -2.53 3.50
C LYS A 89 -12.93 -2.02 2.49
N ALA A 90 -13.90 -2.87 2.16
CA ALA A 90 -14.97 -2.52 1.24
C ALA A 90 -15.81 -1.36 1.82
N SER A 91 -15.98 -0.29 1.04
CA SER A 91 -16.86 0.83 1.38
C SER A 91 -17.28 1.56 0.11
N LEU A 92 -18.59 1.81 -0.01
CA LEU A 92 -19.22 2.38 -1.21
C LEU A 92 -18.84 3.85 -1.48
N PHE A 93 -18.20 4.52 -0.51
CA PHE A 93 -17.86 5.95 -0.60
C PHE A 93 -16.41 6.25 -0.22
N HIS A 94 -15.53 5.24 -0.17
CA HIS A 94 -14.16 5.47 0.25
C HIS A 94 -13.32 6.10 -0.85
N LYS A 95 -12.66 7.21 -0.52
CA LYS A 95 -11.74 7.92 -1.41
C LYS A 95 -10.45 7.11 -1.53
N LYS A 96 -10.09 6.69 -2.74
CA LYS A 96 -8.82 6.01 -3.00
C LYS A 96 -7.75 7.03 -3.38
N TYR A 97 -6.73 7.18 -2.55
CA TYR A 97 -5.55 8.00 -2.81
C TYR A 97 -4.32 7.14 -3.10
N LEU A 98 -4.32 5.88 -2.68
CA LEU A 98 -3.23 4.95 -2.91
C LEU A 98 -3.55 4.07 -4.12
N LYS A 99 -2.59 3.92 -5.02
CA LYS A 99 -2.62 2.90 -6.07
C LYS A 99 -1.40 2.02 -5.91
N LEU A 100 -1.62 0.73 -5.70
CA LEU A 100 -0.56 -0.27 -5.63
C LEU A 100 -0.66 -1.19 -6.84
N GLN A 101 0.47 -1.47 -7.47
CA GLN A 101 0.55 -2.36 -8.64
C GLN A 101 1.90 -3.09 -8.66
N LYS A 102 1.88 -4.36 -9.09
CA LYS A 102 3.09 -5.10 -9.42
C LYS A 102 3.63 -4.61 -10.77
N ILE A 103 4.93 -4.33 -10.85
CA ILE A 103 5.59 -3.78 -12.04
C ILE A 103 6.64 -4.71 -12.66
N SER A 104 7.00 -5.79 -11.97
CA SER A 104 7.79 -6.93 -12.47
C SER A 104 7.67 -8.09 -11.51
#